data_AF-A0A4Q3V3V5-F1
#
_entry.id   AF-A0A4Q3V3V5-F1
#
_cell.length_a   1.000
_cell.length_b   1.000
_cell.length_c   1.000
_cell.angle_alpha   90.00
_cell.angle_beta   90.00
_cell.angle_gamma   90.00
#
_symmetry.space_group_name_H-M   'P 1'
#
loop_
_entity.id
_entity.type
_entity.pdbx_description
1 polymer ?
#
loop_
_entity_poly.entity_id
_entity_poly.type
_entity_poly.pdbx_seq_one_letter_code
_entity_poly.pdbx_strand_id
1 'polypeptide(L)'
;MAAELAILKTVVELIASDTVVRGVKTVWQKMPWAKDRAKVDEVERRISRLVDEAAQLARNLSPEAVAPEMDRLLDRFAKDLVAEGIPAEQAKELRDSVRAQLRTSVLQPMEDVRRVQSRLEALEKDNGDLARRVVDLESRREEGKTDIHRLHNMLMISIVLGTAGLVLALAAVLLRR
;
A
#
# COMPACT_ATOMS: atom_id res chain seq x y z
N MET A 1 -7.35 1.70 -5.68
CA MET A 1 -6.24 1.03 -4.97
C MET A 1 -5.29 0.25 -5.89
N ALA A 2 -5.67 -0.90 -6.47
CA ALA A 2 -4.74 -1.68 -7.34
C ALA A 2 -4.19 -0.85 -8.53
N ALA A 3 -5.04 0.01 -9.12
CA ALA A 3 -4.65 0.92 -10.19
C ALA A 3 -3.70 2.05 -9.73
N GLU A 4 -3.90 2.62 -8.54
CA GLU A 4 -3.06 3.71 -8.00
C GLU A 4 -1.66 3.23 -7.62
N LEU A 5 -1.57 2.01 -7.12
CA LEU A 5 -0.29 1.36 -6.81
C LEU A 5 0.48 0.95 -8.07
N ALA A 6 -0.23 0.58 -9.14
CA ALA A 6 0.38 0.36 -10.45
C ALA A 6 0.95 1.67 -11.02
N ILE A 7 0.21 2.78 -10.90
CA ILE A 7 0.66 4.11 -11.34
C ILE A 7 1.92 4.56 -10.59
N LEU A 8 1.95 4.40 -9.25
CA LEU A 8 3.12 4.79 -8.46
C LEU A 8 4.38 3.99 -8.86
N LYS A 9 4.20 2.71 -9.18
CA LYS A 9 5.27 1.82 -9.66
C LYS A 9 5.83 2.26 -11.01
N THR A 10 4.94 2.63 -11.93
CA THR A 10 5.33 3.17 -13.25
C THR A 10 6.01 4.53 -13.13
N VAL A 11 5.59 5.38 -12.20
CA VAL A 11 6.23 6.70 -11.96
C VAL A 11 7.64 6.54 -11.39
N VAL A 12 7.84 5.59 -10.48
CA VAL A 12 9.18 5.28 -9.95
C VAL A 12 10.09 4.80 -11.07
N GLU A 13 9.63 3.91 -11.96
CA GLU A 13 10.42 3.44 -13.11
C GLU A 13 10.76 4.57 -14.11
N LEU A 14 9.77 5.40 -14.45
CA LEU A 14 9.94 6.49 -15.42
C LEU A 14 10.97 7.54 -14.96
N ILE A 15 11.03 7.81 -13.65
CA ILE A 15 11.92 8.81 -13.06
C ILE A 15 13.29 8.20 -12.67
N ALA A 16 13.31 6.91 -12.32
CA ALA A 16 14.52 6.25 -11.84
C ALA A 16 15.64 6.21 -12.89
N SER A 17 15.34 5.89 -14.15
CA SER A 17 16.40 5.78 -15.17
C SER A 17 17.13 7.10 -15.35
N ASP A 18 16.41 8.20 -15.50
CA ASP A 18 17.02 9.53 -15.69
C ASP A 18 17.72 10.02 -14.42
N THR A 19 17.19 9.70 -13.24
CA THR A 19 17.83 10.03 -11.95
C THR A 19 19.14 9.27 -11.76
N VAL A 20 19.14 7.96 -12.04
CA VAL A 20 20.34 7.11 -11.93
C VAL A 20 21.38 7.55 -12.95
N VAL A 21 20.99 7.76 -14.21
CA VAL A 21 21.91 8.27 -15.24
C VAL A 21 22.50 9.61 -14.83
N ARG A 22 21.69 10.59 -14.39
CA ARG A 22 22.19 11.89 -13.92
C ARG A 22 23.12 11.78 -12.72
N GLY A 23 22.82 10.91 -11.76
CA GLY A 23 23.66 10.66 -10.58
C GLY A 23 25.01 10.07 -10.94
N VAL A 24 25.03 9.05 -11.80
CA VAL A 24 26.24 8.32 -12.22
C VAL A 24 27.06 9.10 -13.25
N LYS A 25 26.44 10.01 -14.00
CA LYS A 25 27.10 10.83 -15.02
C LYS A 25 28.31 11.60 -14.48
N THR A 26 28.22 12.08 -13.25
CA THR A 26 29.33 12.78 -12.56
C THR A 26 30.58 11.90 -12.35
N VAL A 27 30.41 10.58 -12.35
CA VAL A 27 31.47 9.58 -12.20
C VAL A 27 32.10 9.28 -13.55
N TRP A 28 31.31 8.86 -14.56
CA TRP A 28 31.91 8.49 -15.84
C TRP A 28 32.47 9.65 -16.64
N GLN A 29 31.98 10.88 -16.44
CA GLN A 29 32.44 12.03 -17.24
C GLN A 29 33.94 12.32 -17.05
N LYS A 30 34.52 11.82 -15.97
CA LYS A 30 35.96 11.94 -15.66
C LYS A 30 36.79 10.84 -16.35
N MET A 31 36.15 9.82 -16.92
CA MET A 31 36.82 8.67 -17.49
C MET A 31 37.25 8.91 -18.95
N PRO A 32 38.41 8.36 -19.40
CA PRO A 32 38.93 8.63 -20.73
C PRO A 32 37.99 8.24 -21.89
N TRP A 33 37.21 7.17 -21.73
CA TRP A 33 36.26 6.68 -22.74
C TRP A 33 35.01 7.54 -22.85
N ALA A 34 34.70 8.41 -21.88
CA ALA A 34 33.52 9.25 -21.93
C ALA A 34 33.58 10.35 -23.00
N LYS A 35 34.73 10.52 -23.67
CA LYS A 35 34.87 11.35 -24.88
C LYS A 35 34.25 10.68 -26.12
N ASP A 36 34.11 9.35 -26.10
CA ASP A 36 33.49 8.58 -27.16
C ASP A 36 31.97 8.53 -26.94
N ARG A 37 31.23 9.24 -27.79
CA ARG A 37 29.78 9.35 -27.70
C ARG A 37 29.09 8.00 -27.86
N ALA A 38 29.59 7.12 -28.73
CA ALA A 38 28.98 5.81 -28.94
C ALA A 38 29.08 4.95 -27.67
N LYS A 39 30.22 5.04 -26.96
CA LYS A 39 30.37 4.38 -25.66
C LYS A 39 29.45 4.97 -24.61
N VAL A 40 29.35 6.30 -24.50
CA VAL A 40 28.43 6.94 -23.55
C VAL A 40 26.99 6.49 -23.79
N ASP A 41 26.53 6.52 -25.05
CA ASP A 41 25.17 6.11 -25.41
C ASP A 41 24.91 4.62 -25.09
N GLU A 42 25.90 3.73 -25.27
CA GLU A 42 25.82 2.32 -24.85
C GLU A 42 25.71 2.17 -23.34
N VAL A 43 26.55 2.87 -22.57
CA VAL A 43 26.52 2.79 -21.11
C VAL A 43 25.20 3.35 -20.56
N GLU A 44 24.71 4.48 -21.07
CA GLU A 44 23.41 5.04 -20.70
C GLU A 44 22.27 4.03 -20.96
N ARG A 45 22.25 3.40 -22.14
CA ARG A 45 21.27 2.34 -22.44
C ARG A 45 21.40 1.12 -21.54
N ARG A 46 22.62 0.73 -21.15
CA ARG A 46 22.83 -0.39 -20.20
C ARG A 46 22.35 -0.04 -18.80
N ILE A 47 22.55 1.19 -18.34
CA ILE A 47 21.98 1.67 -17.08
C ILE A 47 20.45 1.64 -17.14
N SER A 48 19.83 2.15 -18.21
CA SER A 48 18.37 2.12 -18.35
C SER A 48 17.81 0.71 -18.26
N ARG A 49 18.40 -0.25 -19.00
CA ARG A 49 18.01 -1.67 -18.91
C ARG A 49 18.17 -2.23 -17.51
N LEU A 50 19.27 -1.92 -16.83
CA LEU A 50 19.52 -2.37 -15.47
C LEU A 50 18.51 -1.79 -14.48
N VAL A 51 18.09 -0.54 -14.66
CA VAL A 51 17.05 0.10 -13.84
C VAL A 51 15.71 -0.61 -14.03
N ASP A 52 15.33 -0.92 -15.27
CA ASP A 52 14.10 -1.64 -15.59
C ASP A 52 14.11 -3.05 -14.96
N GLU A 53 15.21 -3.79 -15.12
CA GLU A 53 15.38 -5.12 -14.52
C GLU A 53 15.36 -5.06 -12.98
N ALA A 54 16.02 -4.06 -12.40
CA ALA A 54 16.03 -3.84 -10.96
C ALA A 54 14.63 -3.53 -10.40
N ALA A 55 13.87 -2.68 -11.10
CA ALA A 55 12.50 -2.38 -10.72
C ALA A 55 11.62 -3.62 -10.83
N GLN A 56 11.78 -4.43 -11.88
CA GLN A 56 11.05 -5.68 -12.07
C GLN A 56 11.36 -6.71 -10.97
N LEU A 57 12.62 -6.85 -10.55
CA LEU A 57 12.98 -7.68 -9.38
C LEU A 57 12.29 -7.16 -8.12
N ALA A 58 12.39 -5.86 -7.87
CA ALA A 58 11.75 -5.21 -6.73
C ALA A 58 10.21 -5.23 -6.80
N ARG A 59 9.61 -5.52 -7.96
CA ARG A 59 8.16 -5.79 -8.07
C ARG A 59 7.78 -7.17 -7.59
N ASN A 60 8.55 -8.15 -8.03
CA ASN A 60 8.08 -9.54 -8.13
C ASN A 60 8.64 -10.42 -7.01
N LEU A 61 9.75 -10.01 -6.38
CA LEU A 61 10.42 -10.80 -5.35
C LEU A 61 10.18 -10.25 -3.95
N SER A 62 10.25 -11.12 -2.94
CA SER A 62 10.28 -10.68 -1.53
C SER A 62 11.56 -9.88 -1.24
N PRO A 63 11.54 -8.95 -0.26
CA PRO A 63 12.71 -8.12 0.05
C PRO A 63 14.00 -8.91 0.27
N GLU A 64 13.90 -10.09 0.89
CA GLU A 64 15.04 -10.96 1.18
C GLU A 64 15.65 -11.58 -0.08
N ALA A 65 14.83 -11.83 -1.10
CA ALA A 65 15.26 -12.38 -2.39
C ALA A 65 15.76 -11.31 -3.37
N VAL A 66 15.44 -10.03 -3.17
CA VAL A 66 15.86 -8.94 -4.07
C VAL A 66 17.37 -8.69 -4.00
N ALA A 67 17.96 -8.67 -2.80
CA ALA A 67 19.38 -8.38 -2.61
C ALA A 67 20.34 -9.31 -3.40
N PRO A 68 20.24 -10.65 -3.31
CA PRO A 68 21.14 -11.53 -4.05
C PRO A 68 20.95 -11.46 -5.56
N GLU A 69 19.72 -11.25 -6.07
CA GLU A 69 19.49 -11.09 -7.51
C GLU A 69 20.01 -9.75 -8.03
N MET A 70 19.92 -8.69 -7.22
CA MET A 70 20.48 -7.38 -7.55
C MET A 70 22.00 -7.45 -7.74
N ASP A 71 22.70 -8.16 -6.85
CA ASP A 71 24.16 -8.34 -6.98
C ASP A 71 24.53 -9.10 -8.25
N ARG A 72 23.75 -10.13 -8.63
CA ARG A 72 23.95 -10.84 -9.90
C ARG A 72 23.73 -9.95 -11.12
N LEU A 73 22.73 -9.07 -11.10
CA LEU A 73 22.49 -8.10 -12.17
C LEU A 73 23.65 -7.10 -12.29
N LEU A 74 24.12 -6.57 -11.17
CA LEU A 74 25.24 -5.63 -11.12
C LEU A 74 26.55 -6.26 -11.59
N ASP A 75 26.80 -7.51 -11.24
CA ASP A 75 27.98 -8.24 -11.71
C ASP A 75 27.92 -8.52 -13.22
N ARG A 76 26.73 -8.82 -13.75
CA ARG A 76 26.52 -8.94 -15.21
C ARG A 76 26.76 -7.61 -15.91
N PHE A 77 26.21 -6.52 -15.38
CA PHE A 77 26.44 -5.18 -15.89
C PHE A 77 27.93 -4.84 -15.96
N ALA A 78 28.69 -5.09 -14.89
CA ALA A 78 30.13 -4.83 -14.88
C ALA A 78 30.88 -5.68 -15.93
N LYS A 79 30.56 -6.97 -16.07
CA LYS A 79 31.15 -7.84 -17.09
C LYS A 79 30.88 -7.36 -18.50
N ASP A 80 29.65 -6.92 -18.74
CA ASP A 80 29.23 -6.41 -20.02
C ASP A 80 29.96 -5.12 -20.39
N LEU A 81 30.14 -4.18 -19.44
CA LEU A 81 30.93 -2.97 -19.68
C LEU A 81 32.38 -3.31 -20.08
N VAL A 82 32.97 -4.33 -19.46
CA VAL A 82 34.32 -4.79 -19.83
C VAL A 82 34.35 -5.37 -21.24
N ALA A 83 33.32 -6.10 -21.65
CA ALA A 83 33.19 -6.62 -23.01
C ALA A 83 33.08 -5.50 -24.07
N GLU A 84 32.50 -4.35 -23.71
CA GLU A 84 32.44 -3.12 -24.55
C GLU A 84 33.78 -2.33 -24.55
N GLY A 85 34.83 -2.87 -23.93
CA GLY A 85 36.14 -2.24 -23.88
C GLY A 85 36.25 -1.10 -22.88
N ILE A 86 35.45 -1.11 -21.80
CA ILE A 86 35.67 -0.26 -20.62
C ILE A 86 36.66 -0.99 -19.69
N PRO A 87 37.70 -0.30 -19.19
CA PRO A 87 38.64 -0.91 -18.24
C PRO A 87 37.94 -1.48 -17.00
N ALA A 88 38.38 -2.64 -16.52
CA ALA A 88 37.75 -3.37 -15.42
C ALA A 88 37.57 -2.52 -14.14
N GLU A 89 38.57 -1.72 -13.78
CA GLU A 89 38.50 -0.81 -12.62
C GLU A 89 37.40 0.25 -12.78
N GLN A 90 37.24 0.78 -13.99
CA GLN A 90 36.23 1.79 -14.31
C GLN A 90 34.82 1.18 -14.38
N ALA A 91 34.70 -0.04 -14.91
CA ALA A 91 33.47 -0.80 -14.91
C ALA A 91 33.01 -1.13 -13.48
N LYS A 92 33.96 -1.45 -12.59
CA LYS A 92 33.69 -1.68 -11.16
C LYS A 92 33.25 -0.40 -10.45
N GLU A 93 33.95 0.72 -10.68
CA GLU A 93 33.55 2.02 -10.12
C GLU A 93 32.13 2.42 -10.57
N LEU A 94 31.82 2.19 -11.84
CA LEU A 94 30.48 2.39 -12.38
C LEU A 94 29.46 1.47 -11.71
N ARG A 95 29.75 0.18 -11.56
CA ARG A 95 28.89 -0.78 -10.87
C ARG A 95 28.54 -0.29 -9.46
N ASP A 96 29.55 0.13 -8.71
CA ASP A 96 29.36 0.54 -7.31
C ASP A 96 28.57 1.87 -7.21
N SER A 97 28.80 2.80 -8.14
CA SER A 97 28.01 4.04 -8.25
C SER A 97 26.55 3.76 -8.62
N VAL A 98 26.32 2.92 -9.63
CA VAL A 98 24.98 2.50 -10.06
C VAL A 98 24.26 1.76 -8.94
N ARG A 99 24.93 0.86 -8.21
CA ARG A 99 24.37 0.19 -7.03
C ARG A 99 23.84 1.20 -6.01
N ALA A 100 24.62 2.22 -5.68
CA ALA A 100 24.21 3.23 -4.72
C ALA A 100 22.97 4.01 -5.21
N GLN A 101 22.93 4.36 -6.50
CA GLN A 101 21.80 5.09 -7.08
C GLN A 101 20.53 4.23 -7.24
N LEU A 102 20.66 2.94 -7.58
CA LEU A 102 19.54 2.01 -7.62
C LEU A 102 18.92 1.79 -6.25
N ARG A 103 19.76 1.75 -5.20
CA ARG A 103 19.26 1.62 -3.83
C ARG A 103 18.33 2.77 -3.45
N THR A 104 18.75 4.01 -3.73
CA THR A 104 17.99 5.21 -3.35
C THR A 104 16.82 5.49 -4.28
N SER A 105 16.95 5.19 -5.58
CA SER A 105 15.97 5.60 -6.61
C SER A 105 14.95 4.52 -6.94
N VAL A 106 15.24 3.25 -6.66
CA VAL A 106 14.36 2.11 -6.99
C VAL A 106 14.01 1.30 -5.75
N LEU A 107 15.02 0.75 -5.07
CA LEU A 107 14.78 -0.24 -4.03
C LEU A 107 14.08 0.34 -2.80
N GLN A 108 14.60 1.44 -2.25
CA GLN A 108 14.02 2.09 -1.09
C GLN A 108 12.59 2.60 -1.35
N PRO A 109 12.30 3.30 -2.47
CA PRO A 109 10.92 3.65 -2.81
C PRO A 109 9.99 2.44 -2.93
N MET A 110 10.45 1.32 -3.49
CA MET A 110 9.64 0.10 -3.58
C MET A 110 9.36 -0.52 -2.21
N GLU A 111 10.33 -0.50 -1.29
CA GLU A 111 10.14 -0.91 0.10
C GLU A 111 9.13 -0.02 0.82
N ASP A 112 9.21 1.30 0.63
CA ASP A 112 8.27 2.26 1.22
C ASP A 112 6.85 2.04 0.70
N VAL A 113 6.69 1.80 -0.61
CA VAL A 113 5.39 1.47 -1.21
C VAL A 113 4.79 0.21 -0.59
N ARG A 114 5.59 -0.85 -0.41
CA ARG A 114 5.13 -2.08 0.25
C ARG A 114 4.69 -1.82 1.69
N ARG A 115 5.47 -1.04 2.44
CA ARG A 115 5.12 -0.68 3.83
C ARG A 115 3.80 0.07 3.90
N VAL A 116 3.59 1.03 2.98
CA VAL A 116 2.33 1.78 2.89
C VAL A 116 1.17 0.87 2.50
N GLN A 117 1.36 -0.03 1.53
CA GLN A 117 0.35 -1.04 1.15
C GLN A 117 -0.07 -1.90 2.34
N SER A 118 0.88 -2.50 3.05
CA SER A 118 0.56 -3.35 4.21
C SER A 118 -0.16 -2.56 5.32
N ARG A 119 0.18 -1.28 5.51
CA ARG A 119 -0.51 -0.43 6.48
C ARG A 119 -1.93 -0.08 6.04
N LEU A 120 -2.15 0.17 4.74
CA LEU A 120 -3.48 0.40 4.19
C LEU A 120 -4.37 -0.84 4.33
N GLU A 121 -3.85 -2.03 3.98
CA GLU A 121 -4.58 -3.30 4.12
C GLU A 121 -4.98 -3.56 5.58
N ALA A 122 -4.10 -3.27 6.54
CA ALA A 122 -4.41 -3.38 7.96
C ALA A 122 -5.52 -2.40 8.38
N LEU A 123 -5.44 -1.13 7.94
CA LEU A 123 -6.45 -0.11 8.24
C LEU A 123 -7.81 -0.43 7.60
N GLU A 124 -7.83 -0.98 6.39
CA GLU A 124 -9.07 -1.40 5.73
C GLU A 124 -9.74 -2.54 6.48
N LYS A 125 -8.95 -3.51 6.96
CA LYS A 125 -9.45 -4.59 7.80
C LYS A 125 -10.04 -4.05 9.11
N ASP A 126 -9.31 -3.17 9.80
CA ASP A 126 -9.76 -2.55 11.04
C ASP A 126 -11.05 -1.74 10.84
N ASN A 127 -11.15 -0.98 9.74
CA ASN A 127 -12.38 -0.27 9.37
C ASN A 127 -13.54 -1.21 9.08
N GLY A 128 -13.29 -2.33 8.39
CA GLY A 128 -14.30 -3.36 8.14
C GLY A 128 -14.83 -3.98 9.45
N ASP A 129 -13.94 -4.25 10.39
CA ASP A 129 -14.30 -4.78 11.72
C ASP A 129 -15.05 -3.74 12.57
N LEU A 130 -14.66 -2.47 12.51
CA LEU A 130 -15.38 -1.37 13.16
C LEU A 130 -16.77 -1.15 12.55
N ALA A 131 -16.89 -1.18 11.22
CA ALA A 131 -18.18 -1.05 10.54
C ALA A 131 -19.15 -2.18 10.95
N ARG A 132 -18.66 -3.43 11.03
CA ARG A 132 -19.47 -4.55 11.54
C ARG A 132 -19.91 -4.33 12.98
N ARG A 133 -19.01 -3.86 13.86
CA ARG A 133 -19.34 -3.54 15.25
C ARG A 133 -20.38 -2.43 15.36
N VAL A 134 -20.31 -1.41 14.51
CA VAL A 134 -21.32 -0.33 14.48
C VAL A 134 -22.67 -0.89 14.09
N VAL A 135 -22.75 -1.72 13.04
CA VAL A 135 -24.00 -2.39 12.62
C VAL A 135 -24.57 -3.26 13.75
N ASP A 136 -23.73 -4.05 14.42
CA ASP A 136 -24.16 -4.87 15.57
C ASP A 136 -24.71 -4.02 16.72
N LEU A 137 -24.08 -2.88 17.01
CA LEU A 137 -24.53 -1.95 18.05
C LEU A 137 -25.83 -1.24 17.66
N GLU A 138 -26.01 -0.87 16.39
CA GLU A 138 -27.25 -0.30 15.87
C GLU A 138 -28.40 -1.31 15.93
N SER A 139 -28.16 -2.57 15.54
CA SER A 139 -29.16 -3.65 15.65
C SER A 139 -29.60 -3.85 17.11
N ARG A 140 -28.65 -3.91 18.05
CA ARG A 140 -28.97 -4.02 19.50
C ARG A 140 -29.71 -2.80 20.03
N ARG A 141 -29.42 -1.61 19.51
CA ARG A 141 -30.14 -0.38 19.88
C ARG A 141 -31.58 -0.39 19.37
N GLU A 142 -31.81 -0.89 18.15
CA GLU A 142 -33.17 -1.05 17.61
C GLU A 142 -33.97 -2.11 18.37
N GLU A 143 -33.35 -3.25 18.71
CA GLU A 143 -33.97 -4.26 19.59
C GLU A 143 -34.36 -3.65 20.94
N GLY A 144 -33.45 -2.92 21.59
CA GLY A 144 -33.73 -2.24 22.86
C GLY A 144 -34.84 -1.18 22.78
N LYS A 145 -34.94 -0.43 21.67
CA LYS A 145 -36.08 0.49 21.45
C LYS A 145 -37.40 -0.28 21.28
N THR A 146 -37.37 -1.39 20.57
CA THR A 146 -38.55 -2.24 20.33
C THR A 146 -39.06 -2.84 21.64
N ASP A 147 -38.17 -3.26 22.53
CA ASP A 147 -38.52 -3.78 23.85
C ASP A 147 -39.09 -2.70 24.77
N ILE A 148 -38.54 -1.48 24.76
CA ILE A 148 -39.11 -0.35 25.51
C ILE A 148 -40.52 0.00 25.00
N HIS A 149 -40.75 -0.01 23.67
CA HIS A 149 -42.07 0.23 23.10
C HIS A 149 -43.08 -0.88 23.46
N ARG A 150 -42.64 -2.15 23.49
CA ARG A 150 -43.49 -3.26 23.95
C ARG A 150 -43.83 -3.13 25.43
N LEU A 151 -42.86 -2.81 26.29
CA LEU A 151 -43.08 -2.56 27.72
C LEU A 151 -44.05 -1.40 27.95
N HIS A 152 -43.90 -0.29 27.22
CA HIS A 152 -44.79 0.86 27.30
C HIS A 152 -46.23 0.50 26.87
N ASN A 153 -46.39 -0.22 25.76
CA ASN A 153 -47.71 -0.68 25.31
C ASN A 153 -48.35 -1.66 26.32
N MET A 154 -47.57 -2.56 26.92
CA MET A 154 -48.08 -3.50 27.91
C MET A 154 -48.52 -2.78 29.20
N LEU A 155 -47.80 -1.74 29.61
CA LEU A 155 -48.16 -0.85 30.71
C LEU A 155 -49.43 -0.04 30.42
N MET A 156 -49.57 0.51 29.21
CA MET A 156 -50.76 1.25 28.83
C MET A 156 -52.00 0.34 28.78
N ILE A 157 -51.87 -0.87 28.26
CA ILE A 157 -52.95 -1.86 28.23
C ILE A 157 -53.39 -2.25 29.65
N SER A 158 -52.44 -2.48 30.58
CA SER A 158 -52.76 -2.84 31.96
C SER A 158 -53.43 -1.70 32.74
N ILE A 159 -53.05 -0.44 32.48
CA ILE A 159 -53.72 0.74 33.05
C ILE A 159 -55.15 0.88 32.51
N VAL A 160 -55.36 0.68 31.21
CA VAL A 160 -56.70 0.74 30.59
C VAL A 160 -57.60 -0.39 31.11
N LEU A 161 -57.08 -1.61 31.25
CA LEU A 161 -57.82 -2.73 31.85
C LEU A 161 -58.14 -2.49 33.33
N GLY A 162 -57.18 -1.95 34.09
CA GLY A 162 -57.37 -1.60 35.49
C GLY A 162 -58.43 -0.53 35.69
N THR A 163 -58.43 0.51 34.86
CA THR A 163 -59.44 1.59 34.91
C THR A 163 -60.81 1.13 34.43
N ALA A 164 -60.89 0.30 33.38
CA ALA A 164 -62.14 -0.31 32.93
C ALA A 164 -62.78 -1.22 34.00
N GLY A 165 -61.96 -2.02 34.71
CA GLY A 165 -62.43 -2.84 35.83
C GLY A 165 -62.94 -2.00 37.00
N LEU A 166 -62.29 -0.87 37.29
CA LEU A 166 -62.69 0.07 38.34
C LEU A 166 -64.02 0.78 37.99
N VAL A 167 -64.19 1.17 36.72
CA VAL A 167 -65.43 1.76 36.21
C VAL A 167 -66.58 0.75 36.24
N LEU A 168 -66.34 -0.51 35.87
CA LEU A 168 -67.35 -1.59 35.97
C LEU A 168 -67.73 -1.87 37.43
N ALA A 169 -66.77 -1.87 38.35
CA ALA A 169 -67.05 -2.03 39.78
C ALA A 169 -67.88 -0.86 40.33
N LEU A 170 -67.56 0.39 39.95
CA LEU A 170 -68.34 1.58 40.31
C LEU A 170 -69.75 1.56 39.74
N ALA A 171 -69.91 1.16 38.47
CA ALA A 171 -71.22 1.01 37.84
C ALA A 171 -72.06 -0.07 38.53
N ALA A 172 -71.46 -1.21 38.87
CA ALA A 172 -72.12 -2.29 39.60
C ALA A 172 -72.57 -1.85 41.02
N VAL A 173 -71.80 -1.00 41.69
CA VAL A 173 -72.17 -0.42 42.99
C VAL A 173 -73.31 0.60 42.87
N LEU A 174 -73.29 1.43 41.82
CA LEU A 174 -74.32 2.45 41.58
C LEU A 174 -75.67 1.86 41.12
N LEU A 175 -75.66 0.75 40.36
CA LEU A 175 -76.86 0.03 39.93
C LEU A 175 -77.52 -0.80 41.05
N ARG A 176 -76.86 -0.94 42.21
CA ARG A 176 -77.35 -1.72 43.36
C ARG A 176 -77.99 -0.85 44.45
N ARG A 177 -78.08 0.46 44.22
CA ARG A 177 -78.90 1.41 45.00
C ARG A 177 -80.18 1.71 44.26
#